data_AF-A0A1X2FAD4-F1
#
_entry.id   AF-A0A1X2FAD4-F1
#
_cell.length_a   1.000
_cell.length_b   1.000
_cell.length_c   1.000
_cell.angle_alpha   90.00
_cell.angle_beta   90.00
_cell.angle_gamma   90.00
#
_symmetry.space_group_name_H-M   'P 1'
#
loop_
_entity.id
_entity.type
_entity.pdbx_description
1 polymer ?
#
loop_
_entity_poly.entity_id
_entity_poly.type
_entity_poly.pdbx_seq_one_letter_code
_entity_poly.pdbx_strand_id
1 'polypeptide(L)'
;MGLFTRRKSRATRRAEARAIKAKAKLEARLTAKNEARRMKAGLKAERKALQAQLKAQRDSDRNALRIAEAELKAAREGKLLSPARIRRMLTVTRLLAPVLVPVVYRVAIAARGAIDERRADQLGVPLSQLGQFSGHGAQLSARIAGAEQSLRLVAEKNPKDAETKQFVSAISDRLKDLAAAVTAAEHMPSARRRGAHAAIATQLDGIDADLMARLGLV
;
A
#
# COMPACT_ATOMS: atom_id res chain seq x y z
N MET A 1 2.95 -25.75 103.92
CA MET A 1 1.98 -25.70 102.80
C MET A 1 2.47 -26.70 101.76
N GLY A 2 1.89 -27.88 101.54
CA GLY A 2 0.49 -28.16 101.19
C GLY A 2 0.39 -28.45 99.69
N LEU A 3 0.65 -29.69 99.24
CA LEU A 3 0.38 -30.15 97.85
C LEU A 3 -0.15 -31.60 97.83
N PHE A 4 -1.21 -31.88 98.60
CA PHE A 4 -2.04 -33.06 98.34
C PHE A 4 -3.07 -32.70 97.26
N THR A 5 -2.76 -33.00 96.00
CA THR A 5 -3.72 -32.83 94.90
C THR A 5 -4.79 -33.92 94.95
N ARG A 6 -6.05 -33.50 94.81
CA ARG A 6 -7.25 -34.36 94.90
C ARG A 6 -7.23 -35.41 93.76
N ARG A 7 -6.98 -36.68 94.07
CA ARG A 7 -7.01 -37.77 93.07
C ARG A 7 -8.45 -37.96 92.55
N LYS A 8 -8.65 -37.79 91.24
CA LYS A 8 -9.92 -38.11 90.55
C LYS A 8 -10.35 -39.57 90.82
N SER A 9 -11.63 -39.77 91.10
CA SER A 9 -12.26 -41.09 91.31
C SER A 9 -12.02 -42.06 90.14
N ARG A 10 -11.96 -43.38 90.42
CA ARG A 10 -11.77 -44.42 89.39
C ARG A 10 -12.88 -44.41 88.33
N ALA A 11 -14.10 -44.05 88.73
CA ALA A 11 -15.24 -43.95 87.83
C ALA A 11 -15.05 -42.83 86.80
N THR A 12 -14.60 -41.65 87.24
CA THR A 12 -14.39 -40.50 86.34
C THR A 12 -13.22 -40.75 85.38
N ARG A 13 -12.13 -41.37 85.85
CA ARG A 13 -11.02 -41.78 84.95
C ARG A 13 -11.45 -42.79 83.88
N ARG A 14 -12.32 -43.75 84.23
CA ARG A 14 -12.86 -44.72 83.26
C ARG A 14 -13.77 -44.05 82.24
N ALA A 15 -14.59 -43.09 82.66
CA ALA A 15 -15.43 -42.30 81.76
C ALA A 15 -14.58 -41.43 80.83
N GLU A 16 -13.58 -40.73 81.37
CA GLU A 16 -12.62 -39.93 80.60
C GLU A 16 -11.86 -40.81 79.58
N ALA A 17 -11.37 -41.98 79.99
CA ALA A 17 -10.69 -42.92 79.09
C ALA A 17 -11.62 -43.45 77.97
N ARG A 18 -12.88 -43.74 78.29
CA ARG A 18 -13.88 -44.15 77.28
C ARG A 18 -14.22 -43.00 76.33
N ALA A 19 -14.33 -41.77 76.82
CA ALA A 19 -14.57 -40.60 76.00
C ALA A 19 -13.40 -40.30 75.07
N ILE A 20 -12.16 -40.38 75.56
CA ILE A 20 -10.95 -40.23 74.74
C ILE A 20 -10.90 -41.33 73.67
N LYS A 21 -11.18 -42.59 74.03
CA LYS A 21 -11.20 -43.69 73.06
C LYS A 21 -12.31 -43.53 72.01
N ALA A 22 -13.50 -43.07 72.41
CA ALA A 22 -14.60 -42.80 71.50
C ALA A 22 -14.27 -41.64 70.54
N LYS A 23 -13.70 -40.55 71.07
CA LYS A 23 -13.22 -39.40 70.30
C LYS A 23 -12.14 -39.83 69.29
N ALA A 24 -11.12 -40.56 69.73
CA ALA A 24 -10.06 -41.07 68.87
C ALA A 24 -10.61 -41.99 67.76
N LYS A 25 -11.58 -42.87 68.07
CA LYS A 25 -12.21 -43.74 67.07
C LYS A 25 -13.04 -42.96 66.05
N LEU A 26 -13.74 -41.90 66.48
CA LEU A 26 -14.49 -41.03 65.58
C LEU A 26 -13.56 -40.20 64.70
N GLU A 27 -12.50 -39.62 65.28
CA GLU A 27 -11.47 -38.89 64.54
C GLU A 27 -10.77 -39.78 63.52
N ALA A 28 -10.41 -41.01 63.88
CA ALA A 28 -9.84 -41.99 62.95
C ALA A 28 -10.81 -42.34 61.80
N ARG A 29 -12.12 -42.45 62.09
CA ARG A 29 -13.12 -42.71 61.04
C ARG A 29 -13.33 -41.51 60.11
N LEU A 30 -13.36 -40.30 60.67
CA LEU A 30 -13.56 -39.07 59.89
C LEU A 30 -12.32 -38.74 59.04
N THR A 31 -11.13 -38.94 59.58
CA THR A 31 -9.86 -38.79 58.85
C THR A 31 -9.78 -39.80 57.71
N ALA A 32 -10.00 -41.10 57.95
CA ALA A 32 -10.03 -42.11 56.89
C ALA A 32 -11.07 -41.81 55.80
N LYS A 33 -12.27 -41.32 56.18
CA LYS A 33 -13.30 -40.92 55.21
C LYS A 33 -12.88 -39.70 54.39
N ASN A 34 -12.21 -38.72 55.01
CA ASN A 34 -11.72 -37.54 54.32
C ASN A 34 -10.54 -37.87 53.39
N GLU A 35 -9.62 -38.74 53.81
CA GLU A 35 -8.53 -39.26 53.00
C GLU A 35 -9.06 -40.01 51.79
N ALA A 36 -10.01 -40.93 51.97
CA ALA A 36 -10.66 -41.63 50.85
C ALA A 36 -11.33 -40.67 49.86
N ARG A 37 -11.98 -39.60 50.35
CA ARG A 37 -12.54 -38.54 49.50
C ARG A 37 -11.46 -37.77 48.74
N ARG A 38 -10.36 -37.41 49.39
CA ARG A 38 -9.23 -36.70 48.77
C ARG A 38 -8.55 -37.56 47.71
N MET A 39 -8.27 -38.83 48.00
CA MET A 39 -7.69 -39.78 47.05
C MET A 39 -8.60 -39.95 45.82
N LYS A 40 -9.91 -40.14 46.03
CA LYS A 40 -10.87 -40.24 44.91
C LYS A 40 -10.94 -38.95 44.09
N ALA A 41 -10.89 -37.78 44.74
CA ALA A 41 -10.85 -36.50 44.04
C ALA A 41 -9.56 -36.32 43.24
N GLY A 42 -8.40 -36.70 43.81
CA GLY A 42 -7.10 -36.70 43.14
C GLY A 42 -7.10 -37.56 41.89
N LEU A 43 -7.51 -38.83 42.00
CA LEU A 43 -7.62 -39.74 40.85
C LEU A 43 -8.57 -39.22 39.77
N LYS A 44 -9.66 -38.55 40.15
CA LYS A 44 -10.59 -37.93 39.18
C LYS A 44 -9.96 -36.72 38.50
N ALA A 45 -9.20 -35.91 39.22
CA ALA A 45 -8.47 -34.77 38.67
C ALA A 45 -7.37 -35.23 37.70
N GLU A 46 -6.57 -36.24 38.08
CA GLU A 46 -5.55 -36.84 37.22
C GLU A 46 -6.16 -37.42 35.94
N ARG A 47 -7.24 -38.20 36.04
CA ARG A 47 -7.94 -38.73 34.85
C ARG A 47 -8.44 -37.62 33.93
N LYS A 48 -8.99 -36.53 34.48
CA LYS A 48 -9.44 -35.38 33.68
C LYS A 48 -8.26 -34.65 33.04
N ALA A 49 -7.15 -34.49 33.75
CA ALA A 49 -5.94 -33.88 33.22
C ALA A 49 -5.36 -34.71 32.08
N LEU A 50 -5.25 -36.03 32.24
CA LEU A 50 -4.82 -36.95 31.18
C LEU A 50 -5.76 -36.91 29.98
N GLN A 51 -7.07 -36.91 30.19
CA GLN A 51 -8.03 -36.82 29.10
C GLN A 51 -7.94 -35.47 28.36
N ALA A 52 -7.72 -34.38 29.08
CA ALA A 52 -7.52 -33.06 28.49
C ALA A 52 -6.22 -33.01 27.67
N GLN A 53 -5.13 -33.58 28.19
CA GLN A 53 -3.85 -33.70 27.47
C GLN A 53 -4.03 -34.52 26.18
N LEU A 54 -4.68 -35.69 26.26
CA LEU A 54 -4.93 -36.52 25.07
C LEU A 54 -5.82 -35.81 24.03
N LYS A 55 -6.80 -35.02 24.47
CA LYS A 55 -7.62 -34.21 23.55
C LYS A 55 -6.80 -33.10 22.91
N ALA A 56 -6.03 -32.35 23.70
CA ALA A 56 -5.15 -31.30 23.20
C ALA A 56 -4.13 -31.85 22.19
N GLN A 57 -3.57 -33.04 22.48
CA GLN A 57 -2.63 -33.73 21.59
C GLN A 57 -3.31 -34.18 20.28
N ARG A 58 -4.52 -34.73 20.35
CA ARG A 58 -5.30 -35.07 19.14
C ARG A 58 -5.65 -33.84 18.31
N ASP A 59 -5.98 -32.73 18.95
CA ASP A 59 -6.32 -31.49 18.25
C ASP A 59 -5.06 -30.85 17.65
N SER A 60 -3.91 -30.93 18.32
CA SER A 60 -2.62 -30.53 17.72
C SER A 60 -2.26 -31.40 16.53
N ASP A 61 -2.44 -32.72 16.63
CA ASP A 61 -2.16 -33.65 15.53
C ASP A 61 -3.07 -33.38 14.32
N ARG A 62 -4.37 -33.15 14.57
CA ARG A 62 -5.33 -32.77 13.52
C ARG A 62 -4.95 -31.44 12.86
N ASN A 63 -4.50 -30.46 13.64
CA ASN A 63 -4.05 -29.19 13.10
C ASN A 63 -2.76 -29.36 12.28
N ALA A 64 -1.81 -30.16 12.76
CA ALA A 64 -0.59 -30.48 12.03
C ALA A 64 -0.90 -31.19 10.69
N LEU A 65 -1.82 -32.15 10.68
CA LEU A 65 -2.29 -32.80 9.45
C LEU A 65 -2.95 -31.81 8.49
N ARG A 66 -3.80 -30.90 8.98
CA ARG A 66 -4.42 -29.86 8.14
C ARG A 66 -3.41 -28.90 7.56
N ILE A 67 -2.39 -28.52 8.34
CA ILE A 67 -1.30 -27.67 7.86
C ILE A 67 -0.51 -28.41 6.79
N ALA A 68 -0.12 -29.66 7.03
CA ALA A 68 0.59 -30.48 6.05
C ALA A 68 -0.24 -30.72 4.77
N GLU A 69 -1.54 -30.98 4.88
CA GLU A 69 -2.44 -31.07 3.73
C GLU A 69 -2.57 -29.75 2.98
N ALA A 70 -2.63 -28.61 3.70
CA ALA A 70 -2.68 -27.29 3.10
C ALA A 70 -1.37 -26.94 2.38
N GLU A 71 -0.22 -27.32 2.96
CA GLU A 71 1.10 -27.16 2.36
C GLU A 71 1.28 -28.05 1.13
N LEU A 72 0.82 -29.30 1.20
CA LEU A 72 0.84 -30.22 0.07
C LEU A 72 -0.09 -29.75 -1.06
N LYS A 73 -1.27 -29.22 -0.74
CA LYS A 73 -2.14 -28.55 -1.73
C LYS A 73 -1.47 -27.30 -2.30
N ALA A 74 -0.83 -26.48 -1.47
CA ALA A 74 -0.10 -25.28 -1.93
C ALA A 74 1.13 -25.63 -2.80
N ALA A 75 1.79 -26.75 -2.52
CA ALA A 75 2.90 -27.27 -3.32
C ALA A 75 2.40 -27.86 -4.65
N ARG A 76 1.27 -28.59 -4.64
CA ARG A 76 0.66 -29.18 -5.85
C ARG A 76 0.02 -28.14 -6.77
N GLU A 77 -0.58 -27.08 -6.23
CA GLU A 77 -1.25 -26.04 -7.02
C GLU A 77 -0.27 -24.99 -7.60
N GLY A 78 1.02 -25.10 -7.29
CA GLY A 78 2.04 -24.18 -7.79
C GLY A 78 2.00 -22.83 -7.06
N LYS A 79 3.19 -22.33 -6.70
CA LYS A 79 3.41 -21.17 -5.81
C LYS A 79 2.75 -19.85 -6.24
N LEU A 80 2.26 -19.75 -7.48
CA LEU A 80 1.80 -18.48 -8.05
C LEU A 80 0.31 -18.48 -8.44
N LEU A 81 -0.34 -19.64 -8.61
CA LEU A 81 -1.69 -19.72 -9.17
C LEU A 81 -2.70 -20.50 -8.32
N SER A 82 -2.40 -20.80 -7.04
CA SER A 82 -3.37 -21.45 -6.15
C SER A 82 -4.66 -20.61 -6.04
N PRO A 83 -5.86 -21.18 -6.30
CA PRO A 83 -7.12 -20.45 -6.27
C PRO A 83 -7.41 -19.80 -4.91
N ALA A 84 -6.93 -20.40 -3.81
CA ALA A 84 -7.11 -19.88 -2.47
C ALA A 84 -6.29 -18.60 -2.22
N ARG A 85 -5.07 -18.48 -2.78
CA ARG A 85 -4.25 -17.27 -2.68
C ARG A 85 -4.81 -16.18 -3.60
N ILE A 86 -5.28 -16.52 -4.79
CA ILE A 86 -5.97 -15.58 -5.69
C ILE A 86 -7.23 -15.03 -5.02
N ARG A 87 -8.09 -15.88 -4.42
CA ARG A 87 -9.28 -15.42 -3.70
C ARG A 87 -8.93 -14.51 -2.52
N ARG A 88 -7.94 -14.87 -1.70
CA ARG A 88 -7.47 -14.04 -0.57
C ARG A 88 -6.90 -12.70 -1.05
N MET A 89 -6.07 -12.72 -2.09
CA MET A 89 -5.51 -11.52 -2.69
C MET A 89 -6.62 -10.64 -3.25
N LEU A 90 -7.56 -11.20 -4.02
CA LEU A 90 -8.73 -10.47 -4.54
C LEU A 90 -9.58 -9.86 -3.42
N THR A 91 -9.80 -10.56 -2.29
CA THR A 91 -10.53 -9.98 -1.15
C THR A 91 -9.79 -8.83 -0.50
N VAL A 92 -8.47 -8.95 -0.31
CA VAL A 92 -7.64 -7.89 0.28
C VAL A 92 -7.52 -6.70 -0.68
N THR A 93 -7.26 -6.96 -1.96
CA THR A 93 -7.24 -5.95 -3.01
C THR A 93 -8.59 -5.24 -3.12
N ARG A 94 -9.72 -5.95 -3.04
CA ARG A 94 -11.07 -5.35 -3.10
C ARG A 94 -11.37 -4.47 -1.88
N LEU A 95 -10.89 -4.84 -0.69
CA LEU A 95 -11.04 -4.04 0.53
C LEU A 95 -10.14 -2.79 0.52
N LEU A 96 -8.91 -2.92 0.00
CA LEU A 96 -7.97 -1.80 -0.08
C LEU A 96 -8.16 -0.95 -1.34
N ALA A 97 -8.92 -1.43 -2.34
CA ALA A 97 -9.15 -0.74 -3.61
C ALA A 97 -9.67 0.71 -3.44
N PRO A 98 -10.65 1.03 -2.56
CA PRO A 98 -11.16 2.40 -2.43
C PRO A 98 -10.10 3.41 -1.97
N VAL A 99 -9.05 2.94 -1.30
CA VAL A 99 -7.96 3.79 -0.78
C VAL A 99 -6.73 3.74 -1.68
N LEU A 100 -6.36 2.55 -2.18
CA LEU A 100 -5.23 2.37 -3.08
C LEU A 100 -5.46 3.00 -4.45
N VAL A 101 -6.68 2.92 -5.00
CA VAL A 101 -6.98 3.45 -6.33
C VAL A 101 -6.75 4.98 -6.38
N PRO A 102 -7.29 5.80 -5.46
CA PRO A 102 -6.99 7.23 -5.45
C PRO A 102 -5.51 7.56 -5.21
N VAL A 103 -4.82 6.80 -4.37
CA VAL A 103 -3.39 7.04 -4.06
C VAL A 103 -2.51 6.74 -5.27
N VAL A 104 -2.68 5.56 -5.90
CA VAL A 104 -1.94 5.20 -7.11
C VAL A 104 -2.25 6.19 -8.24
N TYR A 105 -3.52 6.60 -8.38
CA TYR A 105 -3.90 7.63 -9.34
C TYR A 105 -3.17 8.95 -9.08
N ARG A 106 -3.15 9.44 -7.84
CA ARG A 106 -2.42 10.67 -7.47
C ARG A 106 -0.92 10.55 -7.69
N VAL A 107 -0.32 9.41 -7.38
CA VAL A 107 1.11 9.15 -7.62
C VAL A 107 1.42 9.09 -9.11
N ALA A 108 0.57 8.44 -9.91
CA ALA A 108 0.74 8.36 -11.35
C ALA A 108 0.60 9.74 -12.01
N ILE A 109 -0.36 10.56 -11.56
CA ILE A 109 -0.54 11.93 -12.04
C ILE A 109 0.59 12.84 -11.56
N ALA A 110 1.07 12.72 -10.33
CA ALA A 110 2.20 13.49 -9.82
C ALA A 110 3.51 13.10 -10.50
N ALA A 111 3.74 11.82 -10.78
CA ALA A 111 4.91 11.35 -11.52
C ALA A 111 4.85 11.81 -12.99
N ARG A 112 3.68 11.74 -13.62
CA ARG A 112 3.47 12.30 -14.97
C ARG A 112 3.68 13.81 -14.95
N GLY A 113 3.11 14.52 -13.98
CA GLY A 113 3.30 15.96 -13.76
C GLY A 113 4.76 16.32 -13.54
N ALA A 114 5.53 15.53 -12.77
CA ALA A 114 6.95 15.77 -12.54
C ALA A 114 7.81 15.48 -13.78
N ILE A 115 7.46 14.46 -14.57
CA ILE A 115 8.12 14.18 -15.86
C ILE A 115 7.80 15.29 -16.86
N ASP A 116 6.55 15.72 -16.89
CA ASP A 116 6.07 16.80 -17.74
C ASP A 116 6.66 18.15 -17.28
N GLU A 117 6.87 18.37 -15.97
CA GLU A 117 7.55 19.55 -15.40
C GLU A 117 9.02 19.54 -15.77
N ARG A 118 9.71 18.40 -15.66
CA ARG A 118 11.11 18.29 -16.09
C ARG A 118 11.28 18.47 -17.59
N ARG A 119 10.28 18.05 -18.37
CA ARG A 119 10.25 18.24 -19.83
C ARG A 119 9.86 19.67 -20.21
N ALA A 120 8.99 20.30 -19.41
CA ALA A 120 8.63 21.71 -19.49
C ALA A 120 9.79 22.62 -19.08
N ASP A 121 10.58 22.27 -18.06
CA ASP A 121 11.77 23.02 -17.62
C ASP A 121 12.91 22.92 -18.65
N GLN A 122 13.02 21.80 -19.37
CA GLN A 122 13.95 21.65 -20.48
C GLN A 122 13.50 22.39 -21.76
N LEU A 123 12.22 22.77 -21.85
CA LEU A 123 11.61 23.37 -23.05
C LEU A 123 11.05 24.78 -22.82
N GLY A 124 11.02 25.27 -21.59
CA GLY A 124 10.58 26.61 -21.19
C GLY A 124 9.07 26.91 -21.28
N VAL A 125 8.18 25.91 -21.41
CA VAL A 125 6.74 26.13 -21.73
C VAL A 125 5.77 25.42 -20.74
N PRO A 126 4.63 26.03 -20.30
CA PRO A 126 3.79 25.52 -19.21
C PRO A 126 2.91 24.28 -19.52
N LEU A 127 2.71 23.45 -18.49
CA LEU A 127 2.01 22.14 -18.49
C LEU A 127 0.55 22.14 -18.97
N SER A 128 -0.16 23.28 -18.90
CA SER A 128 -1.57 23.37 -19.32
C SER A 128 -1.75 23.19 -20.83
N GLN A 129 -0.66 23.13 -21.59
CA GLN A 129 -0.66 22.96 -23.05
C GLN A 129 -0.22 21.58 -23.54
N LEU A 130 0.17 20.65 -22.67
CA LEU A 130 0.62 19.31 -23.13
C LEU A 130 -0.54 18.42 -23.61
N GLY A 131 -1.77 18.67 -23.16
CA GLY A 131 -2.97 17.99 -23.65
C GLY A 131 -3.44 18.42 -25.04
N GLN A 132 -3.08 19.64 -25.49
CA GLN A 132 -3.43 20.16 -26.82
C GLN A 132 -2.40 19.77 -27.90
N PHE A 133 -1.27 19.17 -27.52
CA PHE A 133 -0.18 18.80 -28.41
C PHE A 133 0.16 17.30 -28.32
N SER A 134 -0.82 16.43 -28.58
CA SER A 134 -0.59 14.98 -28.71
C SER A 134 -0.81 14.54 -30.17
N GLY A 135 0.21 13.93 -30.80
CA GLY A 135 0.22 13.58 -32.24
C GLY A 135 1.64 13.46 -32.82
N HIS A 136 1.78 13.15 -34.12
CA HIS A 136 3.10 13.03 -34.77
C HIS A 136 3.83 14.39 -34.89
N GLY A 137 3.09 15.49 -34.85
CA GLY A 137 3.54 16.87 -34.91
C GLY A 137 3.66 17.56 -33.55
N ALA A 138 3.46 16.84 -32.43
CA ALA A 138 3.51 17.40 -31.07
C ALA A 138 4.80 18.19 -30.79
N GLN A 139 5.94 17.69 -31.28
CA GLN A 139 7.23 18.36 -31.13
C GLN A 139 7.29 19.70 -31.88
N LEU A 140 6.69 19.78 -33.07
CA LEU A 140 6.64 21.02 -33.86
C LEU A 140 5.68 22.01 -33.23
N SER A 141 4.54 21.56 -32.72
CA SER A 141 3.59 22.43 -32.02
C SER A 141 4.16 23.01 -30.72
N ALA A 142 4.94 22.22 -29.96
CA ALA A 142 5.66 22.73 -28.80
C ALA A 142 6.72 23.77 -29.17
N ARG A 143 7.45 23.56 -30.28
CA ARG A 143 8.38 24.57 -30.81
C ARG A 143 7.69 25.86 -31.25
N ILE A 144 6.55 25.76 -31.93
CA ILE A 144 5.72 26.93 -32.29
C ILE A 144 5.33 27.72 -31.04
N ALA A 145 4.86 27.05 -29.99
CA ALA A 145 4.51 27.71 -28.72
C ALA A 145 5.73 28.40 -28.07
N GLY A 146 6.92 27.77 -28.10
CA GLY A 146 8.16 28.39 -27.63
C GLY A 146 8.59 29.60 -28.47
N ALA A 147 8.42 29.55 -29.79
CA ALA A 147 8.67 30.67 -30.69
C ALA A 147 7.70 31.82 -30.44
N GLU A 148 6.41 31.55 -30.18
CA GLU A 148 5.43 32.57 -29.80
C GLU A 148 5.81 33.27 -28.48
N GLN A 149 6.31 32.52 -27.50
CA GLN A 149 6.79 33.09 -26.24
C GLN A 149 8.02 33.97 -26.46
N SER A 150 8.97 33.52 -27.27
CA SER A 150 10.16 34.30 -27.64
C SER A 150 9.79 35.56 -28.43
N LEU A 151 8.77 35.49 -29.28
CA LEU A 151 8.24 36.64 -30.01
C LEU A 151 7.66 37.71 -29.08
N ARG A 152 7.00 37.31 -27.99
CA ARG A 152 6.52 38.25 -26.95
C ARG A 152 7.68 38.97 -26.28
N LEU A 153 8.78 38.27 -26.00
CA LEU A 153 9.99 38.89 -25.45
C LEU A 153 10.60 39.92 -26.41
N VAL A 154 10.60 39.64 -27.72
CA VAL A 154 11.02 40.62 -28.74
C VAL A 154 10.12 41.86 -28.72
N ALA A 155 8.80 41.67 -28.62
CA ALA A 155 7.83 42.76 -28.54
C ALA A 155 8.02 43.62 -27.27
N GLU A 156 8.32 43.00 -26.14
CA GLU A 156 8.59 43.67 -24.86
C GLU A 156 9.92 44.41 -24.85
N LYS A 157 10.94 43.90 -25.55
CA LYS A 157 12.26 44.53 -25.63
C LYS A 157 12.22 45.87 -26.37
N ASN A 158 11.43 45.98 -27.44
CA ASN A 158 11.35 47.19 -28.27
C ASN A 158 9.89 47.59 -28.61
N PRO A 159 9.07 48.03 -27.63
CA PRO A 159 7.63 48.23 -27.81
C PRO A 159 7.27 49.48 -28.64
N LYS A 160 8.22 50.39 -28.84
CA LYS A 160 8.03 51.66 -29.57
C LYS A 160 8.52 51.63 -31.01
N ASP A 161 9.25 50.59 -31.39
CA ASP A 161 9.80 50.45 -32.74
C ASP A 161 8.73 49.95 -33.72
N ALA A 162 8.60 50.64 -34.86
CA ALA A 162 7.62 50.31 -35.88
C ALA A 162 7.99 49.03 -36.64
N GLU A 163 9.29 48.80 -36.88
CA GLU A 163 9.77 47.60 -37.55
C GLU A 163 9.55 46.35 -36.70
N THR A 164 9.82 46.44 -35.39
CA THR A 164 9.53 45.37 -34.44
C THR A 164 8.04 45.02 -34.42
N LYS A 165 7.13 46.00 -34.48
CA LYS A 165 5.67 45.73 -34.53
C LYS A 165 5.26 45.01 -35.81
N GLN A 166 5.78 45.42 -36.96
CA GLN A 166 5.50 44.77 -38.24
C GLN A 166 6.04 43.33 -38.24
N PHE A 167 7.25 43.12 -37.73
CA PHE A 167 7.84 41.80 -37.55
C PHE A 167 7.00 40.92 -36.63
N VAL A 168 6.57 41.43 -35.47
CA VAL A 168 5.73 40.68 -34.53
C VAL A 168 4.40 40.26 -35.18
N SER A 169 3.77 41.16 -35.93
CA SER A 169 2.55 40.81 -36.67
C SER A 169 2.82 39.71 -37.70
N ALA A 170 3.85 39.88 -38.54
CA ALA A 170 4.17 38.95 -39.61
C ALA A 170 4.56 37.56 -39.09
N ILE A 171 5.36 37.47 -38.03
CA ILE A 171 5.75 36.19 -37.43
C ILE A 171 4.59 35.55 -36.69
N SER A 172 3.74 36.34 -36.01
CA SER A 172 2.52 35.82 -35.37
C SER A 172 1.60 35.15 -36.39
N ASP A 173 1.38 35.78 -37.54
CA ASP A 173 0.55 35.19 -38.59
C ASP A 173 1.21 33.96 -39.22
N ARG A 174 2.53 34.00 -39.45
CA ARG A 174 3.27 32.85 -39.95
C ARG A 174 3.25 31.65 -38.98
N LEU A 175 3.35 31.88 -37.68
CA LEU A 175 3.28 30.82 -36.67
C LEU A 175 1.88 30.19 -36.60
N LYS A 176 0.81 30.99 -36.77
CA LYS A 176 -0.57 30.46 -36.91
C LYS A 176 -0.71 29.58 -38.15
N ASP A 177 -0.18 30.03 -39.30
CA ASP A 177 -0.21 29.24 -40.54
C ASP A 177 0.56 27.92 -40.40
N LEU A 178 1.71 27.95 -39.72
CA LEU A 178 2.50 26.75 -39.41
C LEU A 178 1.75 25.80 -38.47
N ALA A 179 1.04 26.32 -37.47
CA ALA A 179 0.21 25.49 -36.58
C ALA A 179 -0.94 24.80 -37.34
N ALA A 180 -1.59 25.53 -38.26
CA ALA A 180 -2.58 24.96 -39.16
C ALA A 180 -1.97 23.90 -40.09
N ALA A 181 -0.76 24.13 -40.61
CA ALA A 181 -0.05 23.19 -41.46
C ALA A 181 0.34 21.90 -40.73
N VAL A 182 0.77 21.98 -39.45
CA VAL A 182 1.03 20.80 -38.61
C VAL A 182 -0.25 19.96 -38.46
N THR A 183 -1.38 20.60 -38.19
CA THR A 183 -2.68 19.93 -38.05
C THR A 183 -3.14 19.29 -39.37
N ALA A 184 -2.92 19.96 -40.50
CA ALA A 184 -3.20 19.41 -41.82
C ALA A 184 -2.29 18.20 -42.15
N ALA A 185 -1.02 18.24 -41.74
CA ALA A 185 -0.05 17.17 -41.98
C ALA A 185 -0.40 15.88 -41.23
N GLU A 186 -1.04 15.93 -40.06
CA GLU A 186 -1.49 14.74 -39.31
C GLU A 186 -2.44 13.85 -40.12
N HIS A 187 -3.25 14.46 -40.99
CA HIS A 187 -4.23 13.76 -41.83
C HIS A 187 -3.61 13.18 -43.11
N MET A 188 -2.31 13.41 -43.35
CA MET A 188 -1.61 12.90 -44.53
C MET A 188 -1.05 11.48 -44.31
N PRO A 189 -0.91 10.68 -45.39
CA PRO A 189 -0.19 9.41 -45.34
C PRO A 189 1.26 9.57 -44.86
N SER A 190 1.81 8.56 -44.17
CA SER A 190 3.08 8.63 -43.42
C SER A 190 4.28 9.18 -44.22
N ALA A 191 4.42 8.82 -45.49
CA ALA A 191 5.50 9.31 -46.36
C ALA A 191 5.38 10.83 -46.62
N ARG A 192 4.16 11.30 -46.91
CA ARG A 192 3.87 12.72 -47.18
C ARG A 192 3.91 13.55 -45.89
N ARG A 193 3.40 13.00 -44.78
CA ARG A 193 3.45 13.61 -43.45
C ARG A 193 4.88 13.92 -43.01
N ARG A 194 5.83 12.99 -43.18
CA ARG A 194 7.24 13.24 -42.83
C ARG A 194 7.86 14.37 -43.65
N GLY A 195 7.58 14.41 -44.95
CA GLY A 195 8.04 15.51 -45.81
C GLY A 195 7.47 16.87 -45.40
N ALA A 196 6.17 16.91 -45.07
CA ALA A 196 5.52 18.11 -44.58
C ALA A 196 6.09 18.58 -43.22
N HIS A 197 6.28 17.67 -42.27
CA HIS A 197 6.89 18.01 -40.98
C HIS A 197 8.35 18.47 -41.12
N ALA A 198 9.13 17.90 -42.03
CA ALA A 198 10.50 18.35 -42.29
C ALA A 198 10.53 19.77 -42.87
N ALA A 199 9.64 20.09 -43.82
CA ALA A 199 9.53 21.43 -44.37
C ALA A 199 9.09 22.46 -43.32
N ILE A 200 8.13 22.09 -42.46
CA ILE A 200 7.70 22.94 -41.33
C ILE A 200 8.86 23.17 -40.35
N ALA A 201 9.66 22.12 -40.05
CA ALA A 201 10.83 22.25 -39.19
C ALA A 201 11.84 23.25 -39.75
N THR A 202 12.19 23.16 -41.03
CA THR A 202 13.12 24.13 -41.68
C THR A 202 12.60 25.56 -41.63
N GLN A 203 11.29 25.76 -41.78
CA GLN A 203 10.70 27.10 -41.65
C GLN A 203 10.76 27.64 -40.22
N LEU A 204 10.55 26.77 -39.22
CA LEU A 204 10.70 27.15 -37.80
C LEU A 204 12.15 27.48 -37.45
N ASP A 205 13.12 26.72 -37.95
CA ASP A 205 14.54 27.00 -37.72
C ASP A 205 14.93 28.41 -38.24
N GLY A 206 14.35 28.83 -39.38
CA GLY A 206 14.53 30.20 -39.89
C GLY A 206 13.90 31.28 -39.00
N ILE A 207 12.70 31.01 -38.47
CA ILE A 207 12.03 31.93 -37.52
C ILE A 207 12.82 32.04 -36.22
N ASP A 208 13.31 30.92 -35.69
CA ASP A 208 14.11 30.89 -34.46
C ASP A 208 15.41 31.70 -34.63
N ALA A 209 16.07 31.59 -35.80
CA ALA A 209 17.24 32.40 -36.11
C ALA A 209 16.93 33.91 -36.14
N ASP A 210 15.83 34.32 -36.79
CA ASP A 210 15.39 35.72 -36.84
C ASP A 210 15.05 36.25 -35.43
N LEU A 211 14.41 35.43 -34.60
CA LEU A 211 14.09 35.75 -33.21
C LEU A 211 15.36 35.93 -32.37
N MET A 212 16.32 35.01 -32.48
CA MET A 212 17.59 35.10 -31.75
C MET A 212 18.39 36.34 -32.17
N ALA A 213 18.44 36.66 -33.46
CA ALA A 213 19.12 37.85 -33.97
C ALA A 213 18.55 39.15 -33.36
N ARG A 214 17.23 39.25 -33.23
CA ARG A 214 16.56 40.42 -32.64
C ARG A 214 16.65 40.46 -31.11
N LEU A 215 16.70 39.29 -30.46
CA LEU A 215 17.00 39.19 -29.04
C LEU A 215 18.48 39.49 -28.73
N GLY A 216 19.36 39.48 -29.74
CA GLY A 216 20.79 39.75 -29.59
C GLY A 216 21.57 38.57 -29.02
N LEU A 217 21.12 37.35 -29.34
CA LEU A 217 21.68 36.09 -28.85
C LEU A 217 22.52 35.34 -29.91
N VAL A 218 22.88 36.02 -31.00
CA VAL A 218 23.67 35.51 -32.14
C VAL A 218 24.93 36.34 -32.30
#